data_AF-A0A538HFZ0-F1
#
_entry.id   AF-A0A538HFZ0-F1
#
_cell.length_a   1.000
_cell.length_b   1.000
_cell.length_c   1.000
_cell.angle_alpha   90.00
_cell.angle_beta   90.00
_cell.angle_gamma   90.00
#
_symmetry.space_group_name_H-M   'P 1'
#
loop_
_entity.id
_entity.type
_entity.pdbx_description
1 polymer ?
#
loop_
_entity_poly.entity_id
_entity_poly.type
_entity_poly.pdbx_seq_one_letter_code
_entity_poly.pdbx_strand_id
1 'polypeptide(L)'
;RQGYEFPGIKHAPSHYFHRNVHLTFIDEPDVIHDARRILGIENVMWSSDYAHPIGSWPNSRSTVERVFAGVSDEDRDLVCRANAARVWNL
;
A
#
# COMPACT_ATOMS: atom_id res chain seq x y z
N ARG A 1 31.27 -1.65 -7.64
CA ARG A 1 30.13 -2.53 -7.28
C ARG A 1 30.63 -3.96 -7.39
N GLN A 2 30.54 -4.76 -6.33
CA GLN A 2 31.06 -6.14 -6.32
C GLN A 2 30.28 -6.96 -7.37
N GLY A 3 31.00 -7.59 -8.30
CA GLY A 3 30.44 -8.29 -9.47
C GLY A 3 29.85 -9.65 -9.14
N TYR A 4 28.87 -9.71 -8.24
CA TYR A 4 28.17 -10.94 -7.91
C TYR A 4 27.20 -11.33 -9.03
N GLU A 5 27.25 -12.61 -9.40
CA GLU A 5 26.24 -13.21 -10.25
C GLU A 5 25.12 -13.83 -9.39
N PHE A 6 23.88 -13.55 -9.75
CA PHE A 6 22.70 -14.11 -9.09
C PHE A 6 21.87 -14.91 -10.10
N PRO A 7 22.30 -16.12 -10.49
CA PRO A 7 21.64 -16.91 -11.54
C PRO A 7 20.18 -17.26 -11.23
N GLY A 8 19.76 -17.19 -9.95
CA GLY A 8 18.37 -17.38 -9.54
C GLY A 8 17.46 -16.16 -9.74
N ILE A 9 18.01 -14.97 -9.97
CA ILE A 9 17.25 -13.73 -10.17
C ILE A 9 16.97 -13.58 -11.67
N LYS A 10 15.73 -13.87 -12.06
CA LYS A 10 15.30 -13.93 -13.47
C LYS A 10 14.66 -12.64 -13.96
N HIS A 11 14.28 -11.74 -13.05
CA HIS A 11 13.56 -10.51 -13.37
C HIS A 11 14.18 -9.30 -12.67
N ALA A 12 13.78 -8.10 -13.09
CA ALA A 12 14.14 -6.88 -12.39
C ALA A 12 13.59 -6.88 -10.95
N PRO A 13 14.22 -6.18 -9.99
CA PRO A 13 13.72 -6.08 -8.61
C PRO A 13 12.25 -5.65 -8.51
N SER A 14 11.79 -4.76 -9.39
CA SER A 14 10.40 -4.30 -9.44
C SER A 14 9.39 -5.44 -9.68
N HIS A 15 9.75 -6.45 -10.47
CA HIS A 15 8.88 -7.62 -10.67
C HIS A 15 8.59 -8.32 -9.34
N TYR A 16 9.62 -8.55 -8.53
CA TYR A 16 9.47 -9.21 -7.25
C TYR A 16 8.79 -8.31 -6.21
N PHE A 17 9.03 -7.00 -6.28
CA PHE A 17 8.31 -6.01 -5.46
C PHE A 17 6.80 -6.10 -5.69
N HIS A 18 6.33 -5.93 -6.93
CA HIS A 18 4.90 -5.98 -7.23
C HIS A 18 4.26 -7.33 -6.92
N ARG A 19 5.04 -8.42 -7.03
CA ARG A 19 4.53 -9.76 -6.76
C ARG A 19 4.42 -10.07 -5.26
N ASN A 20 5.41 -9.65 -4.47
CA ASN A 20 5.63 -10.22 -3.12
C ASN A 20 5.61 -9.18 -2.00
N VAL A 21 5.62 -7.88 -2.31
CA VAL A 21 5.71 -6.81 -1.32
C VAL A 21 4.36 -6.11 -1.21
N HIS A 22 3.92 -5.93 0.03
CA HIS A 22 2.73 -5.17 0.37
C HIS A 22 3.10 -4.11 1.41
N LEU A 23 2.56 -2.92 1.26
CA LEU A 23 2.88 -1.74 2.05
C LEU A 23 1.63 -1.24 2.77
N THR A 24 1.84 -0.67 3.95
CA THR A 24 0.81 0.08 4.68
C THR A 24 1.20 1.54 4.80
N PHE A 25 0.19 2.40 4.95
CA PHE A 25 0.35 3.83 5.18
C PHE A 25 -0.74 4.30 6.16
N ILE A 26 -0.56 5.47 6.77
CA ILE A 26 -1.51 6.06 7.73
C ILE A 26 -2.19 7.27 7.08
N ASP A 27 -1.43 8.30 6.72
CA ASP A 27 -1.93 9.57 6.20
C ASP A 27 -0.98 10.30 5.24
N GLU A 28 -0.01 9.57 4.69
CA GLU A 28 0.99 10.07 3.74
C GLU A 28 0.33 10.77 2.54
N PRO A 29 0.84 11.95 2.15
CA PRO A 29 0.32 12.69 1.01
C PRO A 29 0.55 11.93 -0.29
N ASP A 30 -0.37 12.09 -1.24
CA ASP A 30 -0.30 11.54 -2.61
C ASP A 30 -0.15 10.01 -2.72
N VAL A 31 -0.30 9.26 -1.62
CA VAL A 31 -0.07 7.82 -1.57
C VAL A 31 -0.88 7.04 -2.60
N ILE A 32 -2.13 7.44 -2.86
CA ILE A 32 -2.99 6.80 -3.87
C ILE A 32 -2.50 7.09 -5.30
N HIS A 33 -2.03 8.31 -5.55
CA HIS A 33 -1.46 8.69 -6.84
C HIS A 33 -0.17 7.91 -7.12
N ASP A 34 0.72 7.83 -6.13
CA ASP A 34 1.97 7.07 -6.24
C ASP A 34 1.72 5.56 -6.30
N ALA A 35 0.68 5.06 -5.64
CA ALA A 35 0.24 3.68 -5.77
C ALA A 35 -0.17 3.36 -7.22
N ARG A 36 -0.96 4.22 -7.86
CA ARG A 36 -1.35 4.03 -9.28
C ARG A 36 -0.17 4.13 -10.24
N ARG A 37 0.81 5.00 -9.97
CA ARG A 37 1.88 5.34 -10.93
C ARG A 37 3.14 4.49 -10.77
N ILE A 38 3.51 4.13 -9.54
CA ILE A 38 4.79 3.49 -9.24
C ILE A 38 4.62 2.20 -8.44
N LEU A 39 3.89 2.24 -7.30
CA LEU A 39 3.95 1.14 -6.33
C LEU A 39 3.05 -0.04 -6.72
N GLY A 40 2.01 0.20 -7.51
CA GLY A 40 0.92 -0.73 -7.76
C GLY A 40 -0.19 -0.52 -6.74
N ILE A 41 -1.41 -0.20 -7.19
CA ILE A 41 -2.56 0.02 -6.31
C ILE A 41 -2.95 -1.25 -5.53
N GLU A 42 -2.61 -2.42 -6.06
CA GLU A 42 -2.80 -3.72 -5.40
C GLU A 42 -1.73 -4.03 -4.33
N ASN A 43 -0.65 -3.25 -4.27
CA ASN A 43 0.44 -3.43 -3.32
C ASN A 43 0.28 -2.58 -2.05
N VAL A 44 -0.72 -1.69 -1.97
CA VAL A 44 -0.88 -0.72 -0.88
C VAL A 44 -2.17 -0.95 -0.10
N MET A 45 -2.10 -0.85 1.22
CA MET A 45 -3.23 -0.99 2.15
C MET A 45 -3.24 0.17 3.16
N TRP A 46 -4.43 0.65 3.53
CA TRP A 46 -4.53 1.62 4.61
C TRP A 46 -4.43 0.92 5.98
N SER A 47 -3.72 1.54 6.93
CA SER A 47 -3.61 1.07 8.32
C SER A 47 -3.86 2.22 9.29
N SER A 48 -4.51 1.91 10.42
CA SER A 48 -4.75 2.91 11.47
C SER A 48 -3.54 3.14 12.37
N ASP A 49 -2.60 2.20 12.41
CA ASP A 49 -1.48 2.11 13.37
C ASP A 49 -1.93 2.23 14.85
N TYR A 50 -3.11 1.70 15.17
CA TYR A 50 -3.60 1.68 16.55
C TYR A 50 -2.71 0.77 17.43
N ALA A 51 -2.31 1.16 18.64
CA ALA A 51 -2.67 2.36 19.39
C ALA A 51 -1.53 3.40 19.46
N HIS A 52 -0.64 3.42 18.47
CA HIS A 52 0.52 4.29 18.53
C HIS A 52 0.13 5.77 18.54
N PRO A 53 0.93 6.65 19.19
CA PRO A 53 0.65 8.09 19.24
C PRO A 53 0.60 8.77 17.87
N ILE A 54 1.31 8.21 16.88
CA ILE A 54 1.31 8.69 15.49
C ILE A 54 0.15 8.10 14.66
N GLY A 55 -0.56 7.12 15.20
CA GLY A 55 -1.69 6.48 14.55
C GLY A 55 -2.88 7.43 14.39
N SER A 56 -3.88 6.95 13.66
CA SER A 56 -5.04 7.77 13.28
C SER A 56 -6.18 7.77 14.31
N TRP A 57 -6.10 6.95 15.37
CA TRP A 57 -7.15 6.87 16.39
C TRP A 57 -7.19 8.14 17.27
N PRO A 58 -8.38 8.69 17.63
CA PRO A 58 -9.74 8.21 17.36
C PRO A 58 -10.36 8.69 16.04
N ASN A 59 -9.60 9.41 15.22
CA ASN A 59 -10.07 10.11 14.03
C ASN A 59 -9.87 9.31 12.74
N SER A 60 -9.73 7.98 12.80
CA SER A 60 -9.38 7.16 11.63
C SER A 60 -10.31 7.34 10.43
N ARG A 61 -11.61 7.54 10.67
CA ARG A 61 -12.60 7.75 9.59
C ARG A 61 -12.35 9.06 8.85
N SER A 62 -12.08 10.16 9.57
CA SER A 62 -11.82 11.45 8.93
C SER A 62 -10.46 11.48 8.23
N THR A 63 -9.47 10.74 8.73
CA THR A 63 -8.20 10.52 8.00
C THR A 63 -8.44 9.82 6.66
N VAL A 64 -9.22 8.73 6.65
CA VAL A 64 -9.56 8.01 5.41
C VAL A 64 -10.36 8.92 4.46
N GLU A 65 -11.35 9.67 4.94
CA GLU A 65 -12.11 10.60 4.10
C GLU A 65 -11.22 11.65 3.43
N ARG A 66 -10.21 12.16 4.15
CA ARG A 66 -9.25 13.14 3.62
C ARG A 66 -8.31 12.52 2.58
N VAL A 67 -7.71 11.37 2.88
CA VAL A 67 -6.76 10.69 1.98
C VAL A 67 -7.43 10.29 0.66
N PHE A 68 -8.69 9.84 0.73
CA PHE A 68 -9.43 9.33 -0.42
C PHE A 68 -10.34 10.37 -1.07
N ALA A 69 -10.20 11.66 -0.73
CA ALA A 69 -10.97 12.72 -1.35
C ALA A 69 -10.66 12.79 -2.86
N GLY A 70 -11.69 12.61 -3.70
CA GLY A 70 -11.54 12.58 -5.16
C GLY A 70 -10.96 11.28 -5.73
N VAL A 71 -10.72 10.26 -4.90
CA VAL A 71 -10.34 8.91 -5.33
C VAL A 71 -11.59 8.12 -5.72
N SER A 72 -11.47 7.21 -6.69
CA SER A 72 -12.57 6.34 -7.10
C SER A 72 -12.99 5.39 -5.97
N ASP A 73 -14.28 5.02 -5.93
CA ASP A 73 -14.78 4.05 -4.96
C ASP A 73 -14.10 2.68 -5.10
N GLU A 74 -13.69 2.30 -6.32
CA GLU A 74 -12.93 1.09 -6.61
C GLU A 74 -11.56 1.11 -5.93
N ASP A 75 -10.79 2.19 -6.09
CA ASP A 75 -9.47 2.32 -5.44
C ASP A 75 -9.59 2.39 -3.93
N ARG A 76 -10.63 3.06 -3.43
CA ARG A 76 -10.92 3.09 -2.01
C ARG A 76 -11.20 1.70 -1.47
N ASP A 77 -12.03 0.89 -2.14
CA ASP A 77 -12.31 -0.48 -1.73
C ASP A 77 -11.05 -1.37 -1.79
N LEU A 78 -10.25 -1.24 -2.86
CA LEU A 78 -8.99 -1.97 -3.00
C LEU A 78 -8.07 -1.72 -1.80
N VAL A 79 -7.81 -0.44 -1.50
CA VAL A 79 -6.81 -0.04 -0.52
C VAL A 79 -7.31 -0.19 0.92
N CYS A 80 -8.59 0.06 1.20
CA CYS A 80 -9.15 -0.06 2.55
C CYS A 80 -9.59 -1.49 2.91
N ARG A 81 -9.81 -2.37 1.92
CA ARG A 81 -10.39 -3.71 2.17
C ARG A 81 -9.80 -4.81 1.31
N ALA A 82 -9.94 -4.74 -0.01
CA ALA A 82 -9.78 -5.91 -0.87
C ALA A 82 -8.32 -6.42 -0.92
N ASN A 83 -7.33 -5.52 -0.88
CA ASN A 83 -5.93 -5.90 -0.81
C ASN A 83 -5.62 -6.67 0.47
N ALA A 84 -6.12 -6.20 1.62
CA ALA A 84 -5.97 -6.89 2.88
C ALA A 84 -6.64 -8.27 2.86
N ALA A 85 -7.89 -8.33 2.37
CA ALA A 85 -8.62 -9.60 2.26
C ALA A 85 -7.85 -10.62 1.40
N ARG A 86 -7.27 -10.19 0.28
CA ARG A 86 -6.46 -11.05 -0.59
C ARG A 86 -5.16 -11.52 0.08
N VAL A 87 -4.44 -10.62 0.78
CA VAL A 87 -3.14 -10.95 1.39
C VAL A 87 -3.29 -11.87 2.60
N TRP A 88 -4.31 -11.64 3.44
CA TRP A 88 -4.54 -12.41 4.66
C TRP A 88 -5.55 -13.55 4.50
N ASN A 89 -6.13 -13.73 3.31
CA ASN A 89 -7.14 -14.75 3.02
C ASN A 89 -8.32 -14.69 4.01
N LEU A 90 -8.91 -13.49 4.11
CA LEU A 90 -10.05 -13.17 4.99
C LEU A 90 -11.40 -13.40 4.32
#